data_AF-A0A1J4W9R9-F1
#
_entry.id   AF-A0A1J4W9R9-F1
#
_cell.length_a   1.000
_cell.length_b   1.000
_cell.length_c   1.000
_cell.angle_alpha   90.00
_cell.angle_beta   90.00
_cell.angle_gamma   90.00
#
_symmetry.space_group_name_H-M   'P 1'
#
loop_
_entity.id
_entity.type
_entity.pdbx_description
1 polymer ?
#
loop_
_entity_poly.entity_id
_entity_poly.type
_entity_poly.pdbx_seq_one_letter_code
_entity_poly.pdbx_strand_id
1 'polypeptide(L)'
;MKILIAYYSRTGGTEKLAEAIKKEFEARDHSVDAEKVKPVKEHSFLGWWHIRMVKGECEIKEPKIKDVTKYDAILIGSPNWSRLSLPMARYLREITGLKYKKVGFFATTAGPPVIEWYVISAYLLDLTFSLIVDKKGGRAIDSILLSSILKRWGINSDYGKKKIRKFCDKIEAPISSFKDYFLNQEEIEGIRLLAIAFSALLILSLILHIILQVLNKGFLDWEEYFCFFAIFSLTFMLLTVIKEKGVGLSLGKYIGGFSMVLVWTLTMSFVPIASGLGRLMIWGYVLIFILISFFRDQKTVIFSGFLSFLSYGILFYIYSSKEIFNPPLDLALLSVVCGMIVFITNSLRKYYYNLLGTQDEIETAKGSLEIKVAARTRELEELSKSLEEQVEERTQKLQEKIEELEKFNRLTVGRELKMIELKEEIERLKKEEKDKKAPS
;
A
#
# COMPACT_ATOMS: atom_id res chain seq x y z
N MET A 1 -8.02 -0.84 17.58
CA MET A 1 -7.36 0.11 16.64
C MET A 1 -8.29 1.27 16.34
N LYS A 2 -7.74 2.42 15.95
CA LYS A 2 -8.49 3.54 15.35
C LYS A 2 -8.37 3.48 13.82
N ILE A 3 -9.49 3.31 13.14
CA ILE A 3 -9.55 3.03 11.71
C ILE A 3 -10.29 4.15 10.98
N LEU A 4 -9.76 4.59 9.84
CA LEU A 4 -10.45 5.49 8.92
C LEU A 4 -10.96 4.69 7.73
N ILE A 5 -12.23 4.84 7.36
CA ILE A 5 -12.81 4.33 6.12
C ILE A 5 -13.18 5.53 5.24
N ALA A 6 -12.35 5.82 4.24
CA ALA A 6 -12.61 6.88 3.27
C ALA A 6 -13.02 6.28 1.93
N TYR A 7 -14.18 6.67 1.39
CA TYR A 7 -14.68 6.06 0.16
C TYR A 7 -15.46 7.02 -0.74
N TYR A 8 -15.51 6.70 -2.03
CA TYR A 8 -16.43 7.29 -2.99
C TYR A 8 -17.42 6.23 -3.47
N SER A 9 -18.69 6.62 -3.61
CA SER A 9 -19.72 5.76 -4.19
C SER A 9 -20.75 6.57 -4.95
N ARG A 10 -20.88 6.31 -6.26
CA ARG A 10 -21.89 6.97 -7.10
C ARG A 10 -23.27 6.34 -6.95
N THR A 11 -23.34 5.00 -6.96
CA THR A 11 -24.59 4.22 -6.97
C THR A 11 -24.86 3.45 -5.67
N GLY A 12 -24.05 3.68 -4.63
CA GLY A 12 -24.22 3.07 -3.30
C GLY A 12 -23.60 1.67 -3.13
N GLY A 13 -23.08 1.04 -4.20
CA GLY A 13 -22.44 -0.28 -4.10
C GLY A 13 -21.23 -0.29 -3.14
N THR A 14 -20.26 0.59 -3.39
CA THR A 14 -19.09 0.78 -2.52
C THR A 14 -19.46 1.25 -1.11
N GLU A 15 -20.51 2.05 -0.96
CA GLU A 15 -21.01 2.51 0.35
C GLU A 15 -21.53 1.35 1.20
N LYS A 16 -22.32 0.45 0.63
CA LYS A 16 -22.77 -0.77 1.32
C LYS A 16 -21.59 -1.64 1.77
N LEU A 17 -20.53 -1.73 0.96
CA LEU A 17 -19.32 -2.46 1.34
C LEU A 17 -18.55 -1.75 2.47
N ALA A 18 -18.43 -0.42 2.41
CA ALA A 18 -17.84 0.38 3.47
C ALA A 18 -18.58 0.18 4.80
N GLU A 19 -19.91 0.19 4.78
CA GLU A 19 -20.75 -0.08 5.95
C GLU A 19 -20.58 -1.50 6.50
N ALA A 20 -20.47 -2.51 5.62
CA ALA A 20 -20.25 -3.89 6.05
C ALA A 20 -18.87 -4.07 6.70
N ILE A 21 -17.82 -3.47 6.14
CA ILE A 21 -16.47 -3.46 6.71
C ILE A 21 -16.46 -2.71 8.04
N LYS A 22 -17.14 -1.56 8.11
CA LYS A 22 -17.30 -0.78 9.34
C LYS A 22 -17.91 -1.64 10.46
N LYS A 23 -19.05 -2.29 10.18
CA LYS A 23 -19.74 -3.16 11.15
C LYS A 23 -18.87 -4.32 11.63
N GLU A 24 -18.10 -4.93 10.73
CA GLU A 24 -17.20 -6.04 11.11
C GLU A 24 -16.09 -5.56 12.06
N PHE A 25 -15.51 -4.37 11.86
CA PHE A 25 -14.51 -3.82 12.78
C PHE A 25 -15.11 -3.31 14.09
N GLU A 26 -16.28 -2.65 14.06
CA GLU A 26 -16.97 -2.22 15.27
C GLU A 26 -17.36 -3.42 16.15
N ALA A 27 -17.76 -4.54 15.54
CA ALA A 27 -18.02 -5.80 16.25
C ALA A 27 -16.77 -6.43 16.90
N ARG A 28 -15.58 -5.95 16.57
CA ARG A 28 -14.28 -6.35 17.14
C ARG A 28 -13.70 -5.28 18.08
N ASP A 29 -14.56 -4.42 18.62
CA ASP A 29 -14.20 -3.34 19.54
C ASP A 29 -13.14 -2.37 18.98
N HIS A 30 -13.22 -2.08 17.67
CA HIS A 30 -12.39 -1.06 17.04
C HIS A 30 -13.16 0.24 16.83
N SER A 31 -12.47 1.37 16.99
CA SER A 31 -13.03 2.70 16.72
C SER A 31 -12.91 3.00 15.23
N VAL A 32 -14.04 3.25 14.56
CA VAL A 32 -14.09 3.42 13.10
C VAL A 32 -14.73 4.75 12.72
N ASP A 33 -13.93 5.64 12.14
CA ASP A 33 -14.42 6.85 11.49
C ASP A 33 -14.68 6.56 10.00
N ALA A 34 -15.81 7.02 9.46
CA ALA A 34 -16.15 6.84 8.06
C ALA A 34 -16.39 8.17 7.35
N GLU A 35 -15.75 8.37 6.21
CA GLU A 35 -15.87 9.56 5.38
C GLU A 35 -16.24 9.20 3.94
N LYS A 36 -17.35 9.76 3.46
CA LYS A 36 -17.74 9.70 2.04
C LYS A 36 -17.18 10.90 1.30
N VAL A 37 -16.18 10.67 0.47
CA VAL A 37 -15.58 11.66 -0.43
C VAL A 37 -16.60 12.02 -1.51
N LYS A 38 -16.81 13.33 -1.73
CA LYS A 38 -17.78 13.83 -2.72
C LYS A 38 -17.09 14.75 -3.72
N PRO A 39 -17.28 14.55 -5.03
CA PRO A 39 -16.84 15.52 -6.02
C PRO A 39 -17.63 16.84 -5.88
N VAL A 40 -17.06 17.96 -6.34
CA VAL A 40 -17.79 19.24 -6.42
C VAL A 40 -18.98 19.12 -7.36
N LYS A 41 -18.77 18.47 -8.52
CA LYS A 41 -19.79 18.16 -9.51
C LYS A 41 -19.83 16.65 -9.76
N GLU A 42 -21.02 16.07 -9.65
CA GLU A 42 -21.24 14.65 -9.94
C GLU A 42 -21.50 14.43 -11.43
N HIS A 43 -21.03 13.28 -11.95
CA HIS A 43 -21.11 12.94 -13.37
C HIS A 43 -21.61 11.50 -13.58
N SER A 44 -22.16 11.23 -14.77
CA SER A 44 -22.47 9.87 -15.20
C SER A 44 -21.19 9.06 -15.39
N PHE A 45 -21.31 7.74 -15.61
CA PHE A 45 -20.16 6.87 -15.86
C PHE A 45 -19.33 7.34 -17.06
N LEU A 46 -19.99 7.62 -18.18
CA LEU A 46 -19.36 8.12 -19.39
C LEU A 46 -18.78 9.53 -19.17
N GLY A 47 -19.45 10.37 -18.37
CA GLY A 47 -18.93 11.68 -17.99
C GLY A 47 -17.60 11.58 -17.22
N TRP A 48 -17.52 10.68 -16.23
CA TRP A 48 -16.28 10.43 -15.50
C TRP A 48 -15.18 9.85 -16.38
N TRP A 49 -15.53 8.95 -17.30
CA TRP A 49 -14.58 8.40 -18.26
C TRP A 49 -14.01 9.48 -19.18
N HIS A 50 -14.86 10.38 -19.70
CA HIS A 50 -14.42 11.50 -20.53
C HIS A 50 -13.50 12.47 -19.77
N ILE A 51 -13.86 12.85 -18.54
CA ILE A 51 -13.01 13.72 -17.70
C ILE A 51 -11.65 13.08 -17.44
N ARG A 52 -11.60 11.77 -17.19
CA ARG A 52 -10.34 11.05 -17.02
C ARG A 52 -9.46 11.15 -18.25
N MET A 53 -10.02 11.05 -19.46
CA MET A 53 -9.27 11.11 -20.71
C MET A 53 -8.76 12.53 -21.02
N VAL A 54 -9.56 13.56 -20.73
CA VAL A 54 -9.25 14.95 -21.12
C VAL A 54 -8.46 15.70 -20.05
N LYS A 55 -8.86 15.59 -18.77
CA LYS A 55 -8.28 16.34 -17.66
C LYS A 55 -7.41 15.48 -16.74
N GLY A 56 -7.77 14.21 -16.57
CA GLY A 56 -7.07 13.29 -15.66
C GLY A 56 -7.32 13.53 -14.16
N GLU A 57 -8.04 14.59 -13.78
CA GLU A 57 -8.38 14.90 -12.39
C GLU A 57 -9.73 15.61 -12.23
N CYS A 58 -10.19 15.70 -10.98
CA CYS A 58 -11.42 16.38 -10.61
C CYS A 58 -11.29 17.10 -9.27
N GLU A 59 -12.15 18.09 -9.07
CA GLU A 59 -12.30 18.78 -7.79
C GLU A 59 -13.20 17.97 -6.85
N ILE A 60 -12.81 17.92 -5.58
CA ILE A 60 -13.58 17.32 -4.50
C ILE A 60 -14.00 18.40 -3.49
N LYS A 61 -15.12 18.16 -2.81
CA LYS A 61 -15.47 18.95 -1.63
C LYS A 61 -14.40 18.75 -0.57
N GLU A 62 -14.18 19.79 0.23
CA GLU A 62 -13.14 19.78 1.26
C GLU A 62 -13.27 18.55 2.17
N PRO A 63 -12.23 17.71 2.26
CA PRO A 63 -12.25 16.53 3.12
C PRO A 63 -12.38 16.91 4.59
N LYS A 64 -13.19 16.16 5.33
CA LYS A 64 -13.33 16.32 6.79
C LYS A 64 -12.04 15.89 7.49
N ILE A 65 -11.36 14.88 6.94
CA ILE A 65 -10.14 14.32 7.51
C ILE A 65 -9.00 14.50 6.50
N LYS A 66 -8.12 15.47 6.76
CA LYS A 66 -6.91 15.72 5.94
C LYS A 66 -5.67 15.04 6.51
N ASP A 67 -5.51 15.05 7.82
CA ASP A 67 -4.40 14.38 8.50
C ASP A 67 -4.86 13.04 9.07
N VAL A 68 -4.24 11.96 8.59
CA VAL A 68 -4.55 10.58 9.02
C VAL A 68 -3.59 10.04 10.08
N THR A 69 -2.69 10.87 10.62
CA THR A 69 -1.66 10.46 11.60
C THR A 69 -2.26 9.78 12.84
N LYS A 70 -3.45 10.21 13.28
CA LYS A 70 -4.16 9.65 14.45
C LYS A 70 -4.75 8.25 14.23
N TYR A 71 -4.78 7.73 13.01
CA TYR A 71 -5.33 6.41 12.67
C TYR A 71 -4.23 5.35 12.60
N ASP A 72 -4.55 4.14 13.02
CA ASP A 72 -3.67 2.98 12.91
C ASP A 72 -3.76 2.33 11.53
N ALA A 73 -4.96 2.38 10.93
CA ALA A 73 -5.24 1.86 9.60
C ALA A 73 -6.17 2.78 8.80
N ILE A 74 -5.94 2.86 7.48
CA ILE A 74 -6.70 3.66 6.54
C ILE A 74 -7.26 2.74 5.45
N LEU A 75 -8.57 2.70 5.31
CA LEU A 75 -9.27 1.87 4.32
C LEU A 75 -9.82 2.77 3.23
N ILE A 76 -9.38 2.53 1.99
CA ILE A 76 -9.73 3.32 0.82
C ILE A 76 -10.74 2.56 -0.03
N GLY A 77 -11.92 3.16 -0.22
CA GLY A 77 -13.03 2.57 -0.97
C GLY A 77 -13.25 3.24 -2.32
N SER A 78 -13.24 2.49 -3.42
CA SER A 78 -13.54 3.03 -4.76
C SER A 78 -14.40 2.08 -5.58
N PRO A 79 -15.32 2.58 -6.44
CA PRO A 79 -15.86 1.73 -7.49
C PRO A 79 -14.74 1.30 -8.45
N ASN A 80 -14.87 0.10 -9.03
CA ASN A 80 -13.97 -0.38 -10.08
C ASN A 80 -14.35 0.24 -11.43
N TRP A 81 -13.65 1.31 -11.81
CA TRP A 81 -13.74 1.93 -13.14
C TRP A 81 -12.40 1.81 -13.87
N SER A 82 -11.82 0.61 -13.81
CA SER A 82 -10.49 0.23 -14.32
C SER A 82 -9.30 0.90 -13.64
N ARG A 83 -9.47 2.08 -13.04
CA ARG A 83 -8.48 2.79 -12.22
C ARG A 83 -9.18 3.39 -11.01
N LEU A 84 -8.40 3.78 -10.01
CA LEU A 84 -8.93 4.45 -8.83
C LEU A 84 -9.82 5.64 -9.26
N SER A 85 -11.04 5.73 -8.74
CA SER A 85 -11.98 6.78 -9.12
C SER A 85 -11.36 8.16 -8.93
N LEU A 86 -11.62 9.11 -9.84
CA LEU A 86 -10.99 10.43 -9.78
C LEU A 86 -11.16 11.12 -8.42
N PRO A 87 -12.34 11.06 -7.75
CA PRO A 87 -12.49 11.64 -6.42
C PRO A 87 -11.56 11.00 -5.38
N MET A 88 -11.40 9.67 -5.40
CA MET A 88 -10.50 8.98 -4.47
C MET A 88 -9.04 9.20 -4.80
N ALA A 89 -8.68 9.27 -6.08
CA ALA A 89 -7.32 9.61 -6.49
C ALA A 89 -6.94 11.04 -6.10
N ARG A 90 -7.89 11.99 -6.11
CA ARG A 90 -7.68 13.34 -5.59
C ARG A 90 -7.55 13.33 -4.06
N TYR A 91 -8.49 12.72 -3.35
CA TYR A 91 -8.46 12.60 -1.88
C TYR A 91 -7.16 11.97 -1.39
N LEU A 92 -6.77 10.83 -1.97
CA LEU A 92 -5.55 10.12 -1.57
C LEU A 92 -4.29 10.95 -1.85
N ARG A 93 -4.30 11.85 -2.85
CA ARG A 93 -3.22 12.83 -3.09
C ARG A 93 -3.22 13.99 -2.10
N GLU A 94 -4.36 14.39 -1.54
CA GLU A 94 -4.46 15.51 -0.59
C GLU A 94 -4.16 15.13 0.87
N ILE A 95 -4.47 13.90 1.30
CA ILE A 95 -4.28 13.52 2.71
C ILE A 95 -2.79 13.47 3.13
N THR A 96 -2.50 13.81 4.38
CA THR A 96 -1.16 13.74 4.99
C THR A 96 -1.12 12.68 6.09
N GLY A 97 0.08 12.23 6.49
CA GLY A 97 0.23 11.25 7.58
C GLY A 97 0.10 9.78 7.19
N LEU A 98 0.14 9.45 5.89
CA LEU A 98 0.02 8.05 5.40
C LEU A 98 1.30 7.22 5.58
N LYS A 99 2.44 7.88 5.83
CA LYS A 99 3.75 7.23 5.91
C LYS A 99 3.77 6.17 7.02
N TYR A 100 4.18 4.96 6.67
CA TYR A 100 4.22 3.74 7.50
C TYR A 100 2.86 3.21 7.98
N LYS A 101 1.74 3.81 7.56
CA LYS A 101 0.41 3.37 7.97
C LYS A 101 -0.04 2.13 7.19
N LYS A 102 -0.85 1.29 7.84
CA LYS A 102 -1.58 0.21 7.18
C LYS A 102 -2.64 0.82 6.28
N VAL A 103 -2.65 0.46 5.00
CA VAL A 103 -3.66 0.89 4.04
C VAL A 103 -4.34 -0.33 3.45
N GLY A 104 -5.66 -0.44 3.63
CA GLY A 104 -6.48 -1.47 2.99
C GLY A 104 -7.26 -0.89 1.83
N PHE A 105 -7.44 -1.67 0.76
CA PHE A 105 -8.24 -1.25 -0.37
C PHE A 105 -9.50 -2.10 -0.51
N PHE A 106 -10.63 -1.45 -0.76
CA PHE A 106 -11.86 -2.17 -1.08
C PHE A 106 -12.57 -1.56 -2.28
N ALA A 107 -13.11 -2.42 -3.12
CA ALA A 107 -13.79 -2.00 -4.32
C ALA A 107 -15.04 -2.84 -4.61
N THR A 108 -15.93 -2.25 -5.40
CA THR A 108 -17.08 -2.97 -5.96
C THR A 108 -17.06 -2.93 -7.47
N THR A 109 -17.50 -4.01 -8.09
CA THR A 109 -17.57 -4.15 -9.54
C THR A 109 -18.93 -4.69 -10.01
N ALA A 110 -19.18 -4.66 -11.31
CA ALA A 110 -20.37 -5.26 -11.92
C ALA A 110 -20.20 -6.77 -12.09
N GLY A 111 -19.05 -7.21 -12.60
CA GLY A 111 -18.80 -8.61 -12.94
C GLY A 111 -18.39 -9.52 -11.77
N PRO A 112 -18.05 -10.79 -12.07
CA PRO A 112 -17.45 -11.69 -11.11
C PRO A 112 -16.04 -11.22 -10.72
N PRO A 113 -15.68 -11.18 -9.41
CA PRO A 113 -14.39 -10.65 -8.97
C PRO A 113 -13.17 -11.33 -9.60
N VAL A 114 -13.20 -12.65 -9.82
CA VAL A 114 -12.07 -13.37 -10.43
C VAL A 114 -11.82 -12.89 -11.86
N ILE A 115 -12.87 -12.77 -12.67
CA ILE A 115 -12.76 -12.28 -14.05
C ILE A 115 -12.23 -10.83 -14.03
N GLU A 116 -12.71 -10.02 -13.11
CA GLU A 116 -12.28 -8.63 -12.99
C GLU A 116 -10.81 -8.47 -12.61
N TRP A 117 -10.33 -9.28 -11.67
CA TRP A 117 -8.94 -9.27 -11.20
C TRP A 117 -7.95 -9.68 -12.26
N TYR A 118 -8.30 -10.62 -13.12
CA TYR A 118 -7.33 -11.24 -14.01
C TYR A 118 -7.53 -10.92 -15.48
N VAL A 119 -8.77 -10.70 -15.92
CA VAL A 119 -9.12 -10.56 -17.34
C VAL A 119 -9.43 -9.12 -17.72
N ILE A 120 -10.16 -8.39 -16.87
CA ILE A 120 -10.73 -7.09 -17.26
C ILE A 120 -9.84 -5.94 -16.80
N SER A 121 -9.94 -5.51 -15.54
CA SER A 121 -9.30 -4.24 -15.16
C SER A 121 -9.06 -4.02 -13.67
N ALA A 122 -9.50 -4.89 -12.77
CA ALA A 122 -9.29 -4.66 -11.34
C ALA A 122 -7.81 -4.74 -10.94
N TYR A 123 -6.94 -5.40 -11.72
CA TYR A 123 -5.49 -5.31 -11.54
C TYR A 123 -4.93 -3.90 -11.80
N LEU A 124 -5.48 -3.16 -12.78
CA LEU A 124 -5.10 -1.77 -13.03
C LEU A 124 -5.59 -0.85 -11.90
N LEU A 125 -6.78 -1.12 -11.38
CA LEU A 125 -7.32 -0.42 -10.22
C LEU A 125 -6.37 -0.53 -9.03
N ASP A 126 -6.00 -1.76 -8.67
CA ASP A 126 -5.09 -2.04 -7.56
C ASP A 126 -3.71 -1.43 -7.79
N LEU A 127 -3.13 -1.59 -8.98
CA LEU A 127 -1.84 -0.98 -9.33
C LEU A 127 -1.88 0.55 -9.16
N THR A 128 -2.92 1.23 -9.65
CA THR A 128 -3.02 2.69 -9.51
C THR A 128 -3.22 3.13 -8.07
N PHE A 129 -3.86 2.31 -7.24
CA PHE A 129 -3.99 2.54 -5.82
C PHE A 129 -2.64 2.39 -5.12
N SER A 130 -1.97 1.23 -5.29
CA SER A 130 -0.69 0.93 -4.64
C SER A 130 0.37 1.97 -5.00
N LEU A 131 0.47 2.38 -6.26
CA LEU A 131 1.42 3.42 -6.69
C LEU A 131 1.25 4.76 -5.96
N ILE A 132 0.01 5.17 -5.63
CA ILE A 132 -0.22 6.42 -4.88
C ILE A 132 0.14 6.22 -3.40
N VAL A 133 -0.20 5.06 -2.83
CA VAL A 133 0.08 4.70 -1.44
C VAL A 133 1.60 4.60 -1.20
N ASP A 134 2.31 3.88 -2.07
CA ASP A 134 3.76 3.67 -1.98
C ASP A 134 4.53 4.97 -2.10
N LYS A 135 4.12 5.87 -3.02
CA LYS A 135 4.70 7.22 -3.14
C LYS A 135 4.56 8.05 -1.86
N LYS A 136 3.54 7.77 -1.05
CA LYS A 136 3.32 8.41 0.25
C LYS A 136 3.90 7.60 1.42
N GLY A 137 4.57 6.48 1.14
CA GLY A 137 5.17 5.58 2.11
C GLY A 137 4.15 4.79 2.95
N GLY A 138 2.89 4.69 2.51
CA GLY A 138 1.91 3.81 3.14
C GLY A 138 2.13 2.35 2.72
N ARG A 139 1.50 1.41 3.43
CA ARG A 139 1.63 -0.04 3.16
C ARG A 139 0.29 -0.63 2.74
N ALA A 140 0.14 -1.02 1.48
CA ALA A 140 -1.06 -1.63 0.92
C ALA A 140 -1.28 -3.09 1.39
N ILE A 141 -1.87 -3.29 2.56
CA ILE A 141 -1.93 -4.59 3.25
C ILE A 141 -2.73 -5.65 2.48
N ASP A 142 -3.94 -5.31 2.05
CA ASP A 142 -4.79 -6.21 1.28
C ASP A 142 -5.81 -5.43 0.45
N SER A 143 -6.37 -6.13 -0.55
CA SER A 143 -7.39 -5.59 -1.44
C SER A 143 -8.57 -6.55 -1.57
N ILE A 144 -9.78 -6.06 -1.30
CA ILE A 144 -11.03 -6.81 -1.48
C ILE A 144 -11.86 -6.25 -2.66
N LEU A 145 -12.39 -7.15 -3.49
CA LEU A 145 -13.28 -6.82 -4.60
C LEU A 145 -14.54 -7.69 -4.52
N LEU A 146 -15.72 -7.07 -4.44
CA LEU A 146 -17.01 -7.75 -4.46
C LEU A 146 -17.90 -7.28 -5.62
N SER A 147 -18.84 -8.12 -6.04
CA SER A 147 -19.83 -7.70 -7.04
C SER A 147 -20.95 -6.90 -6.38
N SER A 148 -21.32 -5.79 -7.00
CA SER A 148 -22.47 -4.97 -6.62
C SER A 148 -23.77 -5.42 -7.28
N ILE A 149 -23.69 -6.26 -8.31
CA ILE A 149 -24.84 -6.71 -9.12
C ILE A 149 -25.11 -8.21 -8.88
N LEU A 150 -24.06 -9.04 -8.92
CA LEU A 150 -24.21 -10.48 -8.87
C LEU A 150 -24.27 -10.97 -7.43
N LYS A 151 -25.46 -11.41 -6.99
CA LYS A 151 -25.72 -11.85 -5.60
C LYS A 151 -24.70 -12.89 -5.09
N ARG A 152 -24.28 -13.84 -5.93
CA ARG A 152 -23.31 -14.89 -5.57
C ARG A 152 -21.99 -14.35 -5.03
N TRP A 153 -21.50 -13.23 -5.59
CA TRP A 153 -20.25 -12.57 -5.19
C TRP A 153 -20.49 -11.24 -4.48
N GLY A 154 -21.73 -11.00 -4.03
CA GLY A 154 -22.10 -9.79 -3.33
C GLY A 154 -21.80 -9.83 -1.84
N ILE A 155 -22.01 -8.68 -1.19
CA ILE A 155 -21.72 -8.46 0.24
C ILE A 155 -22.43 -9.49 1.14
N ASN A 156 -23.69 -9.79 0.83
CA ASN A 156 -24.53 -10.64 1.68
C ASN A 156 -24.33 -12.14 1.46
N SER A 157 -23.55 -12.56 0.45
CA SER A 157 -23.29 -13.97 0.21
C SER A 157 -22.23 -14.53 1.16
N ASP A 158 -22.16 -15.85 1.27
CA ASP A 158 -21.11 -16.51 2.06
C ASP A 158 -19.71 -16.18 1.54
N TYR A 159 -19.58 -16.01 0.21
CA TYR A 159 -18.36 -15.51 -0.40
C TYR A 159 -18.00 -14.10 0.10
N GLY A 160 -18.95 -13.16 0.06
CA GLY A 160 -18.75 -11.79 0.52
C GLY A 160 -18.38 -11.71 1.98
N LYS A 161 -19.15 -12.36 2.86
CA LYS A 161 -18.89 -12.41 4.31
C LYS A 161 -17.52 -12.99 4.63
N LYS A 162 -17.15 -14.12 4.01
CA LYS A 162 -15.83 -14.74 4.20
C LYS A 162 -14.69 -13.84 3.75
N LYS A 163 -14.86 -13.14 2.62
CA LYS A 163 -13.85 -12.20 2.10
C LYS A 163 -13.70 -10.96 2.97
N ILE A 164 -14.80 -10.39 3.46
CA ILE A 164 -14.77 -9.24 4.39
C ILE A 164 -14.05 -9.62 5.67
N ARG A 165 -14.41 -10.76 6.28
CA ARG A 165 -13.73 -11.27 7.48
C ARG A 165 -12.22 -11.44 7.25
N LYS A 166 -11.82 -12.15 6.18
CA LYS A 166 -10.41 -12.37 5.83
C LYS A 166 -9.66 -11.05 5.59
N PHE A 167 -10.31 -10.05 5.00
CA PHE A 167 -9.75 -8.73 4.80
C PHE A 167 -9.51 -8.02 6.14
N CYS A 168 -10.50 -7.99 7.03
CA CYS A 168 -10.37 -7.41 8.36
C CYS A 168 -9.28 -8.11 9.20
N ASP A 169 -9.23 -9.44 9.16
CA ASP A 169 -8.21 -10.24 9.87
C ASP A 169 -6.78 -9.84 9.46
N LYS A 170 -6.56 -9.59 8.17
CA LYS A 170 -5.25 -9.14 7.65
C LYS A 170 -4.91 -7.71 8.03
N ILE A 171 -5.89 -6.81 8.13
CA ILE A 171 -5.66 -5.43 8.58
C ILE A 171 -5.29 -5.41 10.07
N GLU A 172 -5.93 -6.26 10.87
CA GLU A 172 -5.63 -6.42 12.30
C GLU A 172 -4.28 -7.07 12.55
N ALA A 173 -3.87 -8.00 11.69
CA ALA A 173 -2.62 -8.73 11.81
C ALA A 173 -1.42 -7.79 12.07
N PRO A 174 -0.49 -8.15 12.97
CA PRO A 174 0.73 -7.40 13.19
C PRO A 174 1.46 -7.18 11.88
N ILE A 175 2.02 -5.98 11.70
CA ILE A 175 2.85 -5.70 10.53
C ILE A 175 4.14 -6.53 10.70
N SER A 176 4.43 -7.41 9.75
CA SER A 176 5.74 -8.06 9.65
C SER A 176 6.83 -7.00 9.42
N SER A 177 8.11 -7.38 9.50
CA SER A 177 9.20 -6.47 9.11
C SER A 177 8.91 -5.87 7.72
N PHE A 178 9.34 -4.63 7.48
CA PHE A 178 9.12 -3.96 6.19
C PHE A 178 9.64 -4.84 5.06
N LYS A 179 10.82 -5.42 5.26
CA LYS A 179 11.44 -6.37 4.34
C LYS A 179 10.54 -7.57 4.06
N ASP A 180 10.09 -8.30 5.08
CA ASP A 180 9.27 -9.51 4.89
C ASP A 180 7.91 -9.20 4.25
N TYR A 181 7.33 -8.06 4.62
CA TYR A 181 6.09 -7.57 4.02
C TYR A 181 6.25 -7.37 2.50
N PHE A 182 7.26 -6.61 2.06
CA PHE A 182 7.48 -6.32 0.64
C PHE A 182 7.87 -7.57 -0.15
N LEU A 183 8.61 -8.50 0.45
CA LEU A 183 8.96 -9.77 -0.20
C LEU A 183 7.73 -10.65 -0.41
N ASN A 184 6.86 -10.77 0.59
CA ASN A 184 5.62 -11.52 0.45
C ASN A 184 4.67 -10.86 -0.57
N GLN A 185 4.58 -9.53 -0.57
CA GLN A 185 3.81 -8.80 -1.59
C GLN A 185 4.36 -9.02 -3.00
N GLU A 186 5.67 -8.97 -3.18
CA GLU A 186 6.31 -9.25 -4.48
C GLU A 186 6.00 -10.67 -4.97
N GLU A 187 5.97 -11.68 -4.10
CA GLU A 187 5.56 -13.03 -4.48
C GLU A 187 4.09 -13.09 -4.91
N ILE A 188 3.18 -12.47 -4.15
CA ILE A 188 1.75 -12.43 -4.46
C ILE A 188 1.49 -11.68 -5.77
N GLU A 189 2.15 -10.54 -5.98
CA GLU A 189 2.05 -9.73 -7.20
C GLU A 189 2.64 -10.46 -8.40
N GLY A 190 3.77 -11.15 -8.24
CA GLY A 190 4.37 -11.95 -9.29
C GLY A 190 3.42 -13.03 -9.81
N ILE A 191 2.79 -13.80 -8.91
CA ILE A 191 1.80 -14.82 -9.31
C ILE A 191 0.57 -14.19 -9.95
N ARG A 192 0.13 -13.02 -9.46
CA ARG A 192 -1.00 -12.30 -10.04
C ARG A 192 -0.70 -11.83 -11.46
N LEU A 193 0.47 -11.24 -11.69
CA LEU A 193 0.92 -10.76 -13.00
C LEU A 193 1.06 -11.91 -13.99
N LEU A 194 1.57 -13.06 -13.53
CA LEU A 194 1.63 -14.28 -14.33
C LEU A 194 0.22 -14.75 -14.74
N ALA A 195 -0.73 -14.79 -13.80
CA ALA A 195 -2.13 -15.16 -14.12
C ALA A 195 -2.78 -14.19 -15.13
N ILE A 196 -2.53 -12.87 -14.97
CA ILE A 196 -2.99 -11.86 -15.94
C ILE A 196 -2.37 -12.11 -17.32
N ALA A 197 -1.05 -12.33 -17.38
CA ALA A 197 -0.34 -12.61 -18.62
C ALA A 197 -0.91 -13.85 -19.34
N PHE A 198 -1.14 -14.95 -18.63
CA PHE A 198 -1.75 -16.15 -19.21
C PHE A 198 -3.19 -15.91 -19.68
N SER A 199 -3.98 -15.12 -18.97
CA SER A 199 -5.33 -14.76 -19.43
C SER A 199 -5.32 -13.88 -20.68
N ALA A 200 -4.35 -12.97 -20.79
CA ALA A 200 -4.16 -12.15 -21.97
C ALA A 200 -3.69 -13.01 -23.16
N LEU A 201 -2.75 -13.93 -22.94
CA LEU A 201 -2.31 -14.90 -23.95
C LEU A 201 -3.45 -15.79 -24.45
N LEU A 202 -4.34 -16.25 -23.56
CA LEU A 202 -5.56 -16.98 -23.95
C LEU A 202 -6.41 -16.18 -24.94
N ILE A 203 -6.76 -14.96 -24.58
CA ILE A 203 -7.66 -14.12 -25.39
C ILE A 203 -6.99 -13.73 -26.71
N LEU A 204 -5.73 -13.26 -26.64
CA LEU A 204 -4.98 -12.83 -27.81
C LEU A 204 -4.72 -13.99 -28.78
N SER A 205 -4.39 -15.17 -28.26
CA SER A 205 -4.19 -16.36 -29.10
C SER A 205 -5.48 -16.79 -29.81
N LEU A 206 -6.63 -16.69 -29.13
CA LEU A 206 -7.94 -17.03 -29.72
C LEU A 206 -8.30 -16.05 -30.84
N ILE A 207 -8.17 -14.76 -30.58
CA ILE A 207 -8.41 -13.71 -31.58
C ILE A 207 -7.47 -13.89 -32.77
N LEU A 208 -6.18 -14.10 -32.51
CA LEU A 208 -5.18 -14.31 -33.56
C LEU A 208 -5.50 -15.54 -34.39
N HIS A 209 -5.87 -16.67 -33.76
CA HIS A 209 -6.22 -17.89 -34.46
C HIS A 209 -7.43 -17.69 -35.37
N ILE A 210 -8.51 -17.07 -34.87
CA ILE A 210 -9.70 -16.75 -35.66
C ILE A 210 -9.34 -15.87 -36.87
N ILE A 211 -8.54 -14.83 -36.67
CA ILE A 211 -8.12 -13.92 -37.74
C ILE A 211 -7.29 -14.67 -38.79
N LEU A 212 -6.32 -15.49 -38.38
CA LEU A 212 -5.48 -16.26 -39.30
C LEU A 212 -6.30 -17.26 -40.11
N GLN A 213 -7.29 -17.90 -39.49
CA GLN A 213 -8.23 -18.79 -40.18
C GLN A 213 -9.07 -18.04 -41.23
N VAL A 214 -9.62 -16.88 -40.87
CA VAL A 214 -10.37 -16.03 -41.81
C VAL A 214 -9.52 -15.57 -43.00
N LEU A 215 -8.22 -15.31 -42.76
CA LEU A 215 -7.28 -14.90 -43.81
C LEU A 215 -6.71 -16.07 -44.63
N ASN A 216 -7.13 -17.31 -44.35
CA ASN A 216 -6.58 -18.54 -44.93
C ASN A 216 -5.04 -18.63 -44.79
N LYS A 217 -4.52 -18.13 -43.68
CA LYS A 217 -3.10 -18.16 -43.27
C LYS A 217 -2.91 -18.92 -41.95
N GLY A 218 -3.91 -19.70 -41.54
CA GLY A 218 -3.84 -20.58 -40.38
C GLY A 218 -2.75 -21.62 -40.59
N PHE A 219 -1.90 -21.81 -39.58
CA PHE A 219 -0.88 -22.86 -39.55
C PHE A 219 -1.19 -23.96 -38.51
N LEU A 220 -2.29 -23.81 -37.77
CA LEU A 220 -2.81 -24.79 -36.83
C LEU A 220 -4.26 -25.05 -37.15
N ASP A 221 -4.67 -26.31 -37.10
CA ASP A 221 -6.08 -26.68 -37.13
C ASP A 221 -6.74 -26.43 -35.76
N TRP A 222 -8.09 -26.47 -35.71
CA TRP A 222 -8.82 -26.22 -34.47
C TRP A 222 -8.46 -27.24 -33.37
N GLU A 223 -8.28 -28.52 -33.73
CA GLU A 223 -7.90 -29.56 -32.76
C GLU A 223 -6.53 -29.29 -32.13
N GLU A 224 -5.55 -28.91 -32.95
CA GLU A 224 -4.21 -28.55 -32.51
C GLU A 224 -4.26 -27.28 -31.64
N TYR A 225 -5.03 -26.27 -32.05
CA TYR A 225 -5.24 -25.05 -31.28
C TYR A 225 -5.87 -25.32 -29.90
N PHE A 226 -6.83 -26.24 -29.82
CA PHE A 226 -7.48 -26.59 -28.55
C PHE A 226 -6.49 -27.16 -27.53
N CYS A 227 -5.43 -27.85 -27.96
CA CYS A 227 -4.36 -28.28 -27.04
C CYS A 227 -3.68 -27.09 -26.36
N PHE A 228 -3.33 -26.04 -27.13
CA PHE A 228 -2.73 -24.82 -26.57
C PHE A 228 -3.69 -24.08 -25.64
N PHE A 229 -4.94 -23.94 -26.08
CA PHE A 229 -5.98 -23.29 -25.29
C PHE A 229 -6.20 -24.02 -23.96
N ALA A 230 -6.22 -25.36 -23.96
CA ALA A 230 -6.35 -26.17 -22.76
C ALA A 230 -5.17 -25.98 -21.80
N ILE A 231 -3.93 -25.95 -22.29
CA ILE A 231 -2.73 -25.72 -21.47
C ILE A 231 -2.82 -24.34 -20.82
N PHE A 232 -3.04 -23.29 -21.61
CA PHE A 232 -3.14 -21.94 -21.07
C PHE A 232 -4.29 -21.79 -20.05
N SER A 233 -5.44 -22.42 -20.31
CA SER A 233 -6.61 -22.41 -19.41
C SER A 233 -6.31 -23.12 -18.10
N LEU A 234 -5.68 -24.30 -18.16
CA LEU A 234 -5.26 -25.04 -16.97
C LEU A 234 -4.25 -24.25 -16.14
N THR A 235 -3.23 -23.67 -16.79
CA THR A 235 -2.23 -22.84 -16.12
C THR A 235 -2.88 -21.64 -15.45
N PHE A 236 -3.77 -20.94 -16.14
CA PHE A 236 -4.52 -19.82 -15.58
C PHE A 236 -5.33 -20.25 -14.33
N MET A 237 -6.07 -21.36 -14.40
CA MET A 237 -6.82 -21.88 -13.27
C MET A 237 -5.91 -22.23 -12.08
N LEU A 238 -4.79 -22.92 -12.31
CA LEU A 238 -3.84 -23.27 -11.25
C LEU A 238 -3.25 -22.02 -10.57
N LEU A 239 -2.85 -21.01 -11.34
CA LEU A 239 -2.29 -19.77 -10.80
C LEU A 239 -3.30 -18.99 -9.95
N THR A 240 -4.55 -18.91 -10.40
CA THR A 240 -5.62 -18.25 -9.62
C THR A 240 -5.92 -18.99 -8.32
N VAL A 241 -5.90 -20.32 -8.31
CA VAL A 241 -6.07 -21.13 -7.09
C VAL A 241 -4.92 -20.95 -6.11
N ILE A 242 -3.67 -20.97 -6.60
CA ILE A 242 -2.47 -20.75 -5.77
C ILE A 242 -2.53 -19.38 -5.11
N LYS A 243 -2.84 -18.33 -5.89
CA LYS A 243 -2.99 -16.97 -5.36
C LYS A 243 -4.09 -16.89 -4.30
N GLU A 244 -5.25 -17.49 -4.56
CA GLU A 244 -6.40 -17.42 -3.67
C GLU A 244 -6.16 -18.14 -2.33
N LYS A 245 -5.48 -19.30 -2.36
CA LYS A 245 -5.08 -20.03 -1.16
C LYS A 245 -3.91 -19.38 -0.43
N GLY A 246 -3.00 -18.71 -1.15
CA GLY A 246 -1.79 -18.10 -0.58
C GLY A 246 -0.76 -19.13 -0.10
N VAL A 247 -0.86 -20.38 -0.54
CA VAL A 247 0.05 -21.47 -0.17
C VAL A 247 0.76 -21.95 -1.43
N GLY A 248 2.09 -22.13 -1.33
CA GLY A 248 2.90 -22.56 -2.47
C GLY A 248 3.07 -21.48 -3.54
N LEU A 249 3.16 -20.20 -3.16
CA LEU A 249 3.34 -19.08 -4.10
C LEU A 249 4.55 -19.30 -5.02
N SER A 250 5.67 -19.78 -4.46
CA SER A 250 6.86 -20.12 -5.25
C SER A 250 6.56 -21.14 -6.37
N LEU A 251 5.73 -22.17 -6.11
CA LEU A 251 5.36 -23.20 -7.09
C LEU A 251 4.66 -22.61 -8.32
N GLY A 252 3.89 -21.52 -8.15
CA GLY A 252 3.22 -20.85 -9.26
C GLY A 252 4.18 -20.35 -10.34
N LYS A 253 5.38 -19.88 -9.96
CA LYS A 253 6.40 -19.42 -10.91
C LYS A 253 6.91 -20.58 -11.78
N TYR A 254 7.15 -21.75 -11.17
CA TYR A 254 7.55 -22.96 -11.90
C TYR A 254 6.45 -23.47 -12.84
N ILE A 255 5.19 -23.42 -12.41
CA ILE A 255 4.04 -23.78 -13.26
C ILE A 255 3.97 -22.87 -14.50
N GLY A 256 4.16 -21.56 -14.31
CA GLY A 256 4.23 -20.60 -15.41
C GLY A 256 5.36 -20.93 -16.38
N GLY A 257 6.57 -21.12 -15.86
CA GLY A 257 7.74 -21.43 -16.68
C GLY A 257 7.59 -22.74 -17.46
N PHE A 258 7.13 -23.80 -16.79
CA PHE A 258 6.82 -25.07 -17.45
C PHE A 258 5.80 -24.92 -18.57
N SER A 259 4.72 -24.18 -18.33
CA SER A 259 3.65 -23.99 -19.31
C SER A 259 4.14 -23.19 -20.54
N MET A 260 4.97 -22.16 -20.33
CA MET A 260 5.56 -21.39 -21.43
C MET A 260 6.50 -22.24 -22.28
N VAL A 261 7.37 -23.03 -21.66
CA VAL A 261 8.27 -23.95 -22.37
C VAL A 261 7.45 -24.97 -23.14
N LEU A 262 6.48 -25.63 -22.50
CA LEU A 262 5.64 -26.64 -23.12
C LEU A 262 4.87 -26.10 -24.34
N VAL A 263 4.25 -24.93 -24.22
CA VAL A 263 3.53 -24.28 -25.32
C VAL A 263 4.47 -23.94 -26.47
N TRP A 264 5.65 -23.41 -26.18
CA TRP A 264 6.62 -23.11 -27.23
C TRP A 264 7.08 -24.37 -27.96
N THR A 265 7.39 -25.44 -27.22
CA THR A 265 7.76 -26.74 -27.77
C THR A 265 6.67 -27.31 -28.68
N LEU A 266 5.42 -27.31 -28.22
CA LEU A 266 4.27 -27.77 -29.00
C LEU A 266 4.06 -26.90 -30.25
N THR A 267 4.26 -25.59 -30.15
CA THR A 267 4.16 -24.70 -31.32
C THR A 267 5.18 -25.10 -32.37
N MET A 268 6.43 -25.36 -31.96
CA MET A 268 7.51 -25.75 -32.87
C MET A 268 7.32 -27.16 -33.46
N SER A 269 6.59 -28.06 -32.80
CA SER A 269 6.32 -29.40 -33.34
C SER A 269 5.31 -29.40 -34.49
N PHE A 270 4.38 -28.43 -34.51
CA PHE A 270 3.36 -28.34 -35.58
C PHE A 270 3.77 -27.41 -36.72
N VAL A 271 4.65 -26.44 -36.50
CA VAL A 271 5.10 -25.52 -37.54
C VAL A 271 6.04 -26.22 -38.53
N PRO A 272 5.77 -26.21 -39.85
CA PRO A 272 6.72 -26.64 -40.87
C PRO A 272 7.85 -25.60 -40.96
N ILE A 273 9.02 -25.92 -40.44
CA ILE A 273 10.18 -25.04 -40.39
C ILE A 273 10.88 -25.14 -41.75
N ALA A 274 10.72 -24.12 -42.58
CA ALA A 274 11.57 -23.93 -43.76
C ALA A 274 13.03 -23.71 -43.32
N SER A 275 14.00 -24.12 -44.14
CA SER A 275 15.44 -24.13 -43.85
C SER A 275 16.04 -22.81 -43.36
N GLY A 276 15.38 -21.67 -43.59
CA GLY A 276 15.80 -20.34 -43.12
C GLY A 276 15.38 -19.97 -41.68
N LEU A 277 14.45 -20.69 -41.05
CA LEU A 277 13.84 -20.33 -39.76
C LEU A 277 14.36 -21.17 -38.57
N GLY A 278 15.33 -22.06 -38.78
CA GLY A 278 15.73 -23.08 -37.81
C GLY A 278 16.11 -22.60 -36.42
N ARG A 279 16.72 -21.41 -36.30
CA ARG A 279 17.14 -20.85 -35.01
C ARG A 279 16.04 -20.08 -34.27
N LEU A 280 14.86 -19.86 -34.87
CA LEU A 280 13.74 -19.24 -34.17
C LEU A 280 13.34 -20.02 -32.92
N MET A 281 13.41 -21.35 -33.00
CA MET A 281 13.15 -22.25 -31.87
C MET A 281 13.98 -21.87 -30.63
N ILE A 282 15.26 -21.57 -30.81
CA ILE A 282 16.16 -21.22 -29.70
C ILE A 282 15.79 -19.85 -29.13
N TRP A 283 15.52 -18.88 -30.01
CA TRP A 283 15.14 -17.54 -29.60
C TRP A 283 13.85 -17.49 -28.78
N GLY A 284 12.90 -18.41 -29.01
CA GLY A 284 11.72 -18.52 -28.15
C GLY A 284 12.04 -19.01 -26.74
N TYR A 285 12.92 -20.01 -26.58
CA TYR A 285 13.39 -20.41 -25.25
C TYR A 285 14.16 -19.28 -24.55
N VAL A 286 15.00 -18.55 -25.28
CA VAL A 286 15.69 -17.36 -24.75
C VAL A 286 14.68 -16.29 -24.30
N LEU A 287 13.64 -16.02 -25.08
CA LEU A 287 12.58 -15.09 -24.70
C LEU A 287 11.87 -15.54 -23.42
N ILE A 288 11.60 -16.84 -23.28
CA ILE A 288 11.01 -17.40 -22.05
C ILE A 288 11.92 -17.15 -20.84
N PHE A 289 13.24 -17.33 -20.96
CA PHE A 289 14.18 -17.03 -19.86
C PHE A 289 14.12 -15.55 -19.47
N ILE A 290 14.07 -14.66 -20.46
CA ILE A 290 13.95 -13.22 -20.22
C ILE A 290 12.62 -12.91 -19.49
N LEU A 291 11.50 -13.44 -19.98
CA LEU A 291 10.18 -13.23 -19.37
C LEU A 291 10.12 -13.74 -17.92
N ILE A 292 10.71 -14.90 -17.64
CA ILE A 292 10.73 -15.49 -16.29
C ILE A 292 11.69 -14.74 -15.36
N SER A 293 12.77 -14.17 -15.90
CA SER A 293 13.72 -13.38 -15.10
C SER A 293 13.11 -12.15 -14.44
N PHE A 294 12.04 -11.57 -15.00
CA PHE A 294 11.30 -10.46 -14.39
C PHE A 294 10.70 -10.79 -13.01
N PHE A 295 10.46 -12.07 -12.71
CA PHE A 295 9.97 -12.51 -11.39
C PHE A 295 11.07 -12.70 -10.34
N ARG A 296 12.31 -12.31 -10.70
CA ARG A 296 13.51 -12.25 -9.85
C ARG A 296 13.81 -13.55 -9.10
N ASP A 297 13.45 -14.70 -9.67
CA ASP A 297 13.76 -16.00 -9.09
C ASP A 297 14.66 -16.82 -10.01
N GLN A 298 15.95 -16.84 -9.65
CA GLN A 298 16.95 -17.60 -10.40
C GLN A 298 16.63 -19.10 -10.50
N LYS A 299 15.96 -19.68 -9.49
CA LYS A 299 15.66 -21.12 -9.48
C LYS A 299 14.63 -21.47 -10.55
N THR A 300 13.64 -20.59 -10.74
CA THR A 300 12.64 -20.73 -11.81
C THR A 300 13.29 -20.59 -13.20
N VAL A 301 14.27 -19.69 -13.37
CA VAL A 301 15.03 -19.57 -14.63
C VAL A 301 15.85 -20.84 -14.90
N ILE A 302 16.58 -21.36 -13.91
CA ILE A 302 17.36 -22.61 -14.03
C ILE A 302 16.44 -23.77 -14.40
N PHE A 303 15.29 -23.90 -13.74
CA PHE A 303 14.30 -24.92 -14.03
C PHE A 303 13.77 -24.83 -15.46
N SER A 304 13.44 -23.63 -15.92
CA SER A 304 12.96 -23.40 -17.29
C SER A 304 14.05 -23.67 -18.31
N GLY A 305 15.31 -23.36 -17.97
CA GLY A 305 16.50 -23.76 -18.70
C GLY A 305 16.53 -25.27 -18.89
N PHE A 306 16.58 -26.03 -17.80
CA PHE A 306 16.57 -27.49 -17.81
C PHE A 306 15.42 -28.08 -18.66
N LEU A 307 14.20 -27.57 -18.51
CA LEU A 307 13.05 -28.00 -19.33
C LEU A 307 13.24 -27.69 -20.82
N SER A 308 13.89 -26.59 -21.16
CA SER A 308 14.20 -26.22 -22.55
C SER A 308 15.24 -27.16 -23.16
N PHE A 309 16.22 -27.64 -22.39
CA PHE A 309 17.14 -28.70 -22.84
C PHE A 309 16.40 -30.00 -23.18
N LEU A 310 15.52 -30.44 -22.27
CA LEU A 310 14.71 -31.64 -22.49
C LEU A 310 13.80 -31.47 -23.72
N SER A 311 13.16 -30.31 -23.83
CA SER A 311 12.27 -29.98 -24.96
C SER A 311 12.98 -29.91 -26.30
N TYR A 312 14.19 -29.34 -26.33
CA TYR A 312 15.05 -29.34 -27.51
C TYR A 312 15.38 -30.77 -27.95
N GLY A 313 15.71 -31.66 -27.00
CA GLY A 313 15.96 -33.07 -27.29
C GLY A 313 14.75 -33.80 -27.87
N ILE A 314 13.55 -33.51 -27.35
CA ILE A 314 12.28 -34.05 -27.88
C ILE A 314 12.06 -33.57 -29.32
N LEU A 315 12.24 -32.28 -29.60
CA LEU A 315 12.08 -31.73 -30.94
C LEU A 315 13.10 -32.33 -31.92
N PHE A 316 14.36 -32.49 -31.51
CA PHE A 316 15.38 -33.12 -32.34
C PHE A 316 15.02 -34.56 -32.74
N TYR A 317 14.31 -35.29 -31.88
CA TYR A 317 13.85 -36.65 -32.17
C TYR A 317 12.62 -36.69 -33.09
N ILE A 318 11.66 -35.78 -32.88
CA ILE A 318 10.39 -35.75 -33.62
C ILE A 318 10.60 -35.20 -35.04
N TYR A 319 11.47 -34.21 -35.23
CA TYR A 319 11.62 -33.53 -36.51
C TYR A 319 12.34 -34.40 -37.55
N SER A 320 11.75 -34.53 -38.74
CA SER A 320 12.35 -35.30 -39.84
C SER A 320 13.58 -34.60 -40.44
N SER A 321 13.55 -33.26 -40.54
CA SER A 321 14.64 -32.44 -41.11
C SER A 321 15.68 -32.09 -40.04
N LYS A 322 16.58 -33.02 -39.73
CA LYS A 322 17.62 -32.83 -38.71
C LYS A 322 18.65 -31.75 -39.02
N GLU A 323 18.78 -31.36 -40.29
CA GLU A 323 19.71 -30.32 -40.77
C GLU A 323 19.46 -28.93 -40.15
N ILE A 324 18.26 -28.73 -39.61
CA ILE A 324 17.82 -27.50 -38.95
C ILE A 324 18.49 -27.34 -37.57
N PHE A 325 18.90 -28.45 -36.95
CA PHE A 325 19.44 -28.51 -35.61
C PHE A 325 20.97 -28.58 -35.63
N ASN A 326 21.62 -27.79 -34.77
CA ASN A 326 23.05 -27.91 -34.50
C ASN A 326 23.23 -28.11 -32.99
N PRO A 327 23.05 -29.34 -32.46
CA PRO A 327 23.03 -29.58 -31.03
C PRO A 327 24.24 -29.01 -30.27
N PRO A 328 25.50 -29.13 -30.75
CA PRO A 328 26.64 -28.51 -30.08
C PRO A 328 26.50 -26.99 -29.92
N LEU A 329 26.13 -26.27 -30.98
CA LEU A 329 26.01 -24.81 -30.95
C LEU A 329 24.77 -24.37 -30.18
N ASP A 330 23.63 -25.03 -30.41
CA ASP A 330 22.33 -24.62 -29.90
C ASP A 330 22.24 -24.84 -28.38
N LEU A 331 22.74 -25.98 -27.90
CA LEU A 331 22.83 -26.29 -26.47
C LEU A 331 23.87 -25.41 -25.76
N ALA A 332 24.99 -25.09 -26.43
CA ALA A 332 25.97 -24.14 -25.90
C ALA A 332 25.35 -22.74 -25.77
N LEU A 333 24.62 -22.27 -26.78
CA LEU A 333 23.93 -20.99 -26.77
C LEU A 333 22.88 -20.93 -25.65
N LEU A 334 22.03 -21.95 -25.53
CA LEU A 334 21.05 -22.05 -24.43
C LEU A 334 21.72 -22.05 -23.06
N SER A 335 22.85 -22.77 -22.90
CA SER A 335 23.60 -22.83 -21.64
C SER A 335 24.16 -21.46 -21.25
N VAL A 336 24.86 -20.81 -22.18
CA VAL A 336 25.52 -19.53 -21.96
C VAL A 336 24.49 -18.44 -21.69
N VAL A 337 23.41 -18.38 -22.49
CA VAL A 337 22.34 -17.39 -22.30
C VAL A 337 21.58 -17.63 -20.99
N CYS A 338 21.23 -18.88 -20.67
CA CYS A 338 20.61 -19.21 -19.39
C CYS A 338 21.52 -18.80 -18.22
N GLY A 339 22.82 -19.13 -18.28
CA GLY A 339 23.81 -18.74 -17.26
C GLY A 339 23.92 -17.23 -17.08
N MET A 340 23.98 -16.47 -18.17
CA MET A 340 23.99 -15.00 -18.12
C MET A 340 22.72 -14.44 -17.48
N ILE A 341 21.54 -14.93 -17.88
CA ILE A 341 20.25 -14.47 -17.33
C ILE A 341 20.14 -14.83 -15.85
N VAL A 342 20.58 -16.03 -15.44
CA VAL A 342 20.64 -16.44 -14.04
C VAL A 342 21.53 -15.51 -13.22
N PHE A 343 22.72 -15.17 -13.73
CA PHE A 343 23.64 -14.25 -13.08
C PHE A 343 23.02 -12.85 -12.91
N ILE A 344 22.43 -12.30 -13.97
CA ILE A 344 21.74 -11.00 -13.93
C ILE A 344 20.59 -11.03 -12.93
N THR A 345 19.74 -12.06 -12.99
CA THR A 345 18.59 -12.23 -12.09
C THR A 345 19.03 -12.28 -10.63
N ASN A 346 20.09 -13.04 -10.32
CA ASN A 346 20.63 -13.14 -8.97
C ASN A 346 21.18 -11.80 -8.47
N SER A 347 21.86 -11.05 -9.35
CA SER A 347 22.45 -9.75 -9.02
C SER A 347 21.38 -8.71 -8.72
N LEU A 348 20.35 -8.63 -9.57
CA LEU A 348 19.19 -7.76 -9.36
C LEU A 348 18.45 -8.09 -8.07
N ARG A 349 18.27 -9.39 -7.80
CA ARG A 349 17.63 -9.86 -6.56
C ARG A 349 18.44 -9.47 -5.33
N LYS A 350 19.76 -9.66 -5.32
CA LYS A 350 20.63 -9.25 -4.21
C LYS A 350 20.55 -7.74 -3.94
N TYR A 351 20.60 -6.93 -5.00
CA TYR A 351 20.46 -5.48 -4.89
C TYR A 351 19.12 -5.09 -4.26
N TYR A 352 18.03 -5.70 -4.72
CA TYR A 352 16.69 -5.47 -4.18
C TYR A 352 16.56 -5.85 -2.70
N TYR A 353 17.07 -7.02 -2.29
CA TYR A 353 17.07 -7.40 -0.87
C TYR A 353 17.84 -6.43 0.02
N ASN A 354 18.98 -5.94 -0.47
CA ASN A 354 19.81 -4.99 0.29
C ASN A 354 19.08 -3.66 0.46
N LEU A 355 18.46 -3.16 -0.61
CA LEU A 355 17.64 -1.94 -0.59
C LEU A 355 16.49 -2.05 0.43
N LEU A 356 15.77 -3.17 0.44
CA LEU A 356 14.70 -3.42 1.42
C LEU A 356 15.23 -3.51 2.85
N GLY A 357 16.39 -4.14 3.06
CA GLY A 357 17.03 -4.22 4.37
C GLY A 357 17.36 -2.84 4.94
N THR A 358 18.00 -1.98 4.13
CA THR A 358 18.30 -0.60 4.54
C THR A 358 17.04 0.21 4.85
N GLN A 359 15.94 0.00 4.11
CA GLN A 359 14.67 0.67 4.40
C GLN A 359 14.04 0.21 5.71
N ASP A 360 14.10 -1.08 6.03
CA ASP A 360 13.62 -1.65 7.29
C ASP A 360 14.44 -1.12 8.50
N GLU A 361 15.76 -1.03 8.36
CA GLU A 361 16.66 -0.42 9.36
C GLU A 361 16.33 1.07 9.60
N ILE A 362 16.09 1.84 8.53
CA ILE A 362 15.68 3.25 8.65
C ILE A 362 14.33 3.37 9.37
N GLU A 363 13.39 2.47 9.07
CA GLU A 363 12.06 2.50 9.69
C GLU A 363 12.12 2.16 11.19
N THR A 364 12.82 1.09 11.55
CA THR A 364 13.01 0.70 12.96
C THR A 364 13.73 1.78 13.74
N ALA A 365 14.78 2.39 13.17
CA ALA A 365 15.46 3.53 13.76
C ALA A 365 14.51 4.72 13.97
N LYS A 366 13.70 5.06 12.95
CA LYS A 366 12.73 6.16 13.06
C LYS A 366 11.65 5.88 14.11
N GLY A 367 11.13 4.66 14.17
CA GLY A 367 10.16 4.26 15.21
C GLY A 367 10.73 4.41 16.62
N SER A 368 11.99 3.98 16.82
CA SER A 368 12.68 4.19 18.10
C SER A 368 12.87 5.67 18.43
N LEU A 369 13.17 6.49 17.42
CA LEU A 369 13.36 7.93 17.56
C LEU A 369 12.06 8.63 17.91
N GLU A 370 10.93 8.27 17.29
CA GLU A 370 9.61 8.84 17.59
C GLU A 370 9.18 8.57 19.02
N ILE A 371 9.40 7.34 19.52
CA ILE A 371 9.14 7.00 20.92
C ILE A 371 10.00 7.86 21.85
N LYS A 372 11.29 8.02 21.52
CA LYS A 372 12.22 8.83 22.32
C LYS A 372 11.85 10.32 22.33
N VAL A 373 11.45 10.87 21.18
CA VAL A 373 10.98 12.25 21.07
C VAL A 373 9.70 12.43 21.88
N ALA A 374 8.71 11.54 21.75
CA ALA A 374 7.48 11.62 22.52
C ALA A 374 7.71 11.54 24.03
N ALA A 375 8.62 10.67 24.48
CA ALA A 375 9.01 10.60 25.90
C ALA A 375 9.64 11.92 26.38
N ARG A 376 10.59 12.48 25.61
CA ARG A 376 11.22 13.78 25.93
C ARG A 376 10.23 14.93 25.92
N THR A 377 9.27 14.94 24.99
CA THR A 377 8.24 15.98 24.94
C THR A 377 7.36 15.94 26.19
N ARG A 378 6.96 14.75 26.67
CA ARG A 378 6.21 14.61 27.92
C ARG A 378 7.03 15.05 29.14
N GLU A 379 8.30 14.65 29.23
CA GLU A 379 9.19 15.10 30.30
C GLU A 379 9.30 16.65 30.33
N LEU A 380 9.40 17.29 29.17
CA LEU A 380 9.44 18.74 29.05
C LEU A 380 8.11 19.40 29.45
N GLU A 381 6.97 18.82 29.08
CA GLU A 381 5.64 19.31 29.49
C GLU A 381 5.44 19.23 31.01
N GLU A 382 5.80 18.09 31.62
CA GLU A 382 5.74 17.91 33.08
C GLU A 382 6.67 18.91 33.81
N LEU A 383 7.89 19.10 33.30
CA LEU A 383 8.83 20.07 33.86
C LEU A 383 8.32 21.51 33.71
N SER A 384 7.77 21.87 32.54
CA SER A 384 7.21 23.20 32.31
C SER A 384 6.06 23.49 33.27
N LYS A 385 5.16 22.53 33.47
CA LYS A 385 4.04 22.66 34.41
C LYS A 385 4.53 22.81 35.85
N SER A 386 5.51 22.02 36.27
CA SER A 386 6.10 22.13 37.61
C SER A 386 6.81 23.48 37.82
N LEU A 387 7.49 24.00 36.81
CA LEU A 387 8.12 25.33 36.87
C LEU A 387 7.07 26.45 36.96
N GLU A 388 5.96 26.35 36.21
CA GLU A 388 4.85 27.29 36.31
C GLU A 388 4.24 27.30 37.72
N GLU A 389 3.97 26.12 38.29
CA GLU A 389 3.48 25.99 39.68
C GLU A 389 4.47 26.62 40.68
N GLN A 390 5.78 26.40 40.53
CA GLN A 390 6.79 27.02 41.40
C GLN A 390 6.89 28.53 41.23
N VAL A 391 6.76 29.06 40.01
CA VAL A 391 6.75 30.50 39.75
C VAL A 391 5.52 31.13 40.39
N GLU A 392 4.35 30.53 40.26
CA GLU A 392 3.12 31.01 40.87
C GLU A 392 3.22 31.04 42.41
N GLU A 393 3.71 29.95 43.02
CA GLU A 393 3.93 29.88 44.47
C GLU A 393 4.92 30.95 44.95
N ARG A 394 6.04 31.14 44.24
CA ARG A 394 7.03 32.17 44.61
C ARG A 394 6.50 33.58 44.42
N THR A 395 5.72 33.84 43.37
CA THR A 395 5.12 35.16 43.14
C THR A 395 4.09 35.48 44.22
N GLN A 396 3.28 34.50 44.66
CA GLN A 396 2.37 34.69 45.80
C GLN A 396 3.13 35.01 47.09
N LYS A 397 4.15 34.21 47.45
CA LYS A 397 4.99 34.46 48.64
C LYS A 397 5.69 35.82 48.61
N LEU A 398 6.14 36.26 47.43
CA LEU A 398 6.73 37.58 47.25
C LEU A 398 5.70 38.69 47.47
N GLN A 399 4.48 38.52 46.96
CA GLN A 399 3.39 39.47 47.14
C GLN A 399 3.01 39.63 48.62
N GLU A 400 2.89 38.51 49.35
CA GLU A 400 2.65 38.52 50.80
C GLU A 400 3.75 39.27 51.56
N LYS A 401 5.02 39.04 51.21
CA LYS A 401 6.14 39.78 51.83
C LYS A 401 6.13 41.27 51.51
N ILE A 402 5.75 41.65 50.28
CA ILE A 402 5.60 43.05 49.90
C ILE A 402 4.50 43.70 50.76
N GLU A 403 3.35 43.06 50.92
CA GLU A 403 2.26 43.57 51.77
C GLU A 403 2.66 43.69 53.25
N GLU A 404 3.40 42.71 53.77
CA GLU A 404 3.93 42.74 55.13
C GLU A 404 4.92 43.91 55.32
N LEU A 405 5.82 44.11 54.36
CA LEU A 405 6.77 45.23 54.35
C LEU A 405 6.05 46.59 54.24
N GLU A 406 5.03 46.71 53.40
CA GLU A 406 4.22 47.93 53.30
C GLU A 406 3.50 48.23 54.62
N LYS A 407 2.92 47.22 55.27
CA LYS A 407 2.27 47.36 56.57
C LYS A 407 3.26 47.77 57.65
N PHE A 408 4.43 47.15 57.70
CA PHE A 408 5.51 47.50 58.62
C PHE A 408 5.98 48.94 58.41
N ASN A 409 6.16 49.36 57.16
CA ASN A 409 6.57 50.72 56.81
C ASN A 409 5.50 51.74 57.24
N ARG A 410 4.22 51.50 56.94
CA ARG A 410 3.11 52.36 57.40
C ARG A 410 3.08 52.52 58.92
N LEU A 411 3.27 51.42 59.67
CA LEU A 411 3.32 51.45 61.14
C LEU A 411 4.54 52.21 61.66
N THR A 412 5.70 52.06 61.02
CA THR A 412 6.95 52.72 61.41
C THR A 412 6.87 54.22 61.16
N VAL A 413 6.45 54.64 59.96
CA VAL A 413 6.21 56.04 59.61
C VAL A 413 5.15 56.67 60.53
N GLY A 414 4.06 55.96 60.80
CA GLY A 414 3.03 56.42 61.75
C GLY A 414 3.56 56.62 63.17
N ARG A 415 4.45 55.74 63.65
CA ARG A 415 5.12 55.88 64.95
C ARG A 415 6.10 57.05 64.97
N GLU A 416 6.84 57.29 63.89
CA GLU A 416 7.75 58.43 63.79
C GLU A 416 6.99 59.76 63.79
N LEU A 417 5.90 59.86 63.03
CA LEU A 417 5.02 61.03 63.03
C LEU A 417 4.42 61.28 64.42
N LYS A 418 3.94 60.23 65.11
CA LYS A 418 3.43 60.33 66.49
C LYS A 418 4.52 60.78 67.47
N MET A 419 5.74 60.28 67.30
CA MET A 419 6.90 60.69 68.10
C MET A 419 7.27 62.16 67.89
N ILE A 420 7.12 62.66 66.66
CA ILE A 420 7.30 64.08 66.35
C ILE A 420 6.21 64.91 67.04
N GLU A 421 4.93 64.57 66.88
CA GLU A 421 3.81 65.24 67.58
C GLU A 421 4.02 65.27 69.10
N LEU A 422 4.37 64.13 69.71
CA LEU A 422 4.58 64.04 71.15
C LEU A 422 5.81 64.84 71.61
N LYS A 423 6.87 64.93 70.80
CA LYS A 423 8.03 65.79 71.09
C LYS A 423 7.65 67.26 71.04
N GLU A 424 6.87 67.68 70.05
CA GLU A 424 6.35 69.05 69.95
C GLU A 424 5.44 69.39 71.14
N GLU A 425 4.59 68.46 71.56
CA GLU A 425 3.70 68.62 72.72
C GLU A 425 4.50 68.72 74.03
N ILE A 426 5.52 67.89 74.21
CA ILE A 426 6.44 67.97 75.36
C ILE A 426 7.17 69.32 75.38
N GLU A 427 7.59 69.85 74.22
CA GLU A 427 8.18 71.20 74.15
C GLU A 427 7.19 72.30 74.52
N ARG A 428 5.94 72.22 74.03
CA ARG A 428 4.85 73.15 74.43
C ARG A 428 4.63 73.12 75.94
N LEU A 429 4.40 71.94 76.50
CA LEU A 429 4.16 71.77 77.94
C LEU A 429 5.35 72.23 78.79
N LYS A 430 6.59 72.00 78.34
CA LYS A 430 7.80 72.53 79.01
C LYS A 430 7.90 74.05 78.96
N LYS A 431 7.44 74.70 77.88
CA LYS A 431 7.34 76.16 77.81
C LYS A 431 6.29 76.67 78.79
N GLU A 432 5.11 76.06 78.84
CA GLU A 432 4.04 76.42 79.79
C GLU A 432 4.46 76.19 81.27
N GLU A 433 5.22 75.13 81.56
CA GLU A 433 5.73 74.86 82.91
C GLU A 433 6.82 75.88 83.32
N LYS A 434 7.61 76.36 82.35
CA LYS A 434 8.57 77.46 82.57
C LYS A 434 7.85 78.80 82.80
N ASP A 435 6.78 79.07 82.05
CA ASP A 435 6.00 80.30 82.21
C ASP A 435 5.22 80.34 83.54
N LYS A 436 4.83 79.17 84.09
CA LYS A 436 4.25 79.06 85.45
C LYS A 436 5.27 79.13 86.60
N LYS A 437 6.57 78.99 86.30
CA LYS A 437 7.68 79.08 87.28
C LYS A 437 8.47 80.39 87.20
N ALA A 438 8.04 81.35 86.36
CA ALA A 438 8.58 82.70 86.35
C ALA A 438 8.04 83.48 87.58
N PRO A 439 8.90 83.98 88.48
CA PRO A 439 8.48 84.60 89.73
C PRO A 439 7.91 86.00 89.48
N SER A 440 6.77 86.29 90.09
CA SER A 440 6.40 87.64 90.53
C SER A 440 6.65 87.77 92.01
#